data_AF-P34776-F1
#
_entry.id   AF-P34776-F1
#
_cell.length_a   1.000
_cell.length_b   1.000
_cell.length_c   1.000
_cell.angle_alpha   90.00
_cell.angle_beta   90.00
_cell.angle_gamma   90.00
#
_symmetry.space_group_name_H-M   'P 1'
#
loop_
_entity.id
_entity.type
_entity.pdbx_description
1 polymer ?
#
loop_
_entity_poly.entity_id
_entity_poly.type
_entity_poly.pdbx_seq_one_letter_code
_entity_poly.pdbx_strand_id
1 'polypeptide(L)'
;MFFICFNKKSNVVGLQISKCSGEFCIYREPKDKTYWNNFYYMSFYVNNKKVGVNCNITDIEYSLLDIFLHGPFQVNLSEYLNVCDCVNKRFLKYERMLKEKVVNGININFSLCENKNSLVFLDNYNLQEYLGPNNVLYVFVNSVLMDKKYFSREIRNKDFWNEWRCTKMPLYVNSKRVGKFYYYSEYVLHSLPGEEPNVLEYFVLDLFLFGPVEIEVSEYEKRTKQREYNTSLYLYLYKMDLISGVNIIFDEKTTDYSKILQTQFQTYHNLDDDRILNVCVITRMRL
;
A
#
# COMPACT_ATOMS: atom_id res chain seq x y z
N MET A 1 -2.92 11.61 37.58
CA MET A 1 -3.87 11.72 36.46
C MET A 1 -3.94 13.19 36.09
N PHE A 2 -3.67 13.57 34.84
CA PHE A 2 -3.71 14.96 34.40
C PHE A 2 -4.86 15.13 33.41
N PHE A 3 -5.65 16.18 33.60
CA PHE A 3 -6.70 16.58 32.66
C PHE A 3 -6.18 17.75 31.83
N ILE A 4 -6.24 17.63 30.51
CA ILE A 4 -6.07 18.79 29.63
C ILE A 4 -7.47 19.18 29.13
N CYS A 5 -7.98 20.30 29.65
CA CYS A 5 -9.24 20.88 29.21
C CYS A 5 -8.98 21.76 27.98
N PHE A 6 -9.55 21.39 26.84
CA PHE A 6 -9.62 22.27 25.66
C PHE A 6 -11.00 22.94 25.55
N ASN A 7 -10.98 24.17 25.06
CA ASN A 7 -12.06 25.16 25.08
C ASN A 7 -13.30 24.74 24.25
N LYS A 8 -14.51 24.93 24.80
CA LYS A 8 -15.82 24.58 24.21
C LYS A 8 -16.11 25.10 22.80
N LYS A 9 -15.35 26.07 22.28
CA LYS A 9 -15.55 26.58 20.91
C LYS A 9 -15.04 25.62 19.83
N SER A 10 -14.13 24.71 20.16
CA SER A 10 -13.77 23.57 19.31
C SER A 10 -14.42 22.32 19.90
N ASN A 11 -14.96 21.43 19.10
CA ASN A 11 -15.61 20.17 19.55
C ASN A 11 -14.62 19.15 20.15
N VAL A 12 -13.65 19.61 20.95
CA VAL A 12 -12.57 18.80 21.52
C VAL A 12 -13.05 18.15 22.81
N VAL A 13 -13.16 16.83 22.74
CA VAL A 13 -13.44 15.92 23.85
C VAL A 13 -12.30 16.03 24.86
N GLY A 14 -12.62 16.05 26.16
CA GLY A 14 -11.61 16.10 27.22
C GLY A 14 -10.57 15.01 27.02
N LEU A 15 -9.30 15.40 26.96
CA LEU A 15 -8.21 14.45 26.83
C LEU A 15 -7.69 14.16 28.22
N GLN A 16 -7.77 12.89 28.62
CA GLN A 16 -7.20 12.42 29.86
C GLN A 16 -5.82 11.81 29.58
N ILE A 17 -4.80 12.31 30.26
CA ILE A 17 -3.46 11.70 30.22
C ILE A 17 -3.32 10.78 31.42
N SER A 18 -3.06 9.51 31.15
CA SER A 18 -2.75 8.54 32.21
C SER A 18 -1.55 7.68 31.83
N LYS A 19 -0.84 7.18 32.85
CA LYS A 19 0.31 6.30 32.65
C LYS A 19 -0.18 4.85 32.65
N CYS A 20 -0.01 4.15 31.53
CA CYS A 20 -0.42 2.76 31.37
C CYS A 20 0.78 1.92 30.91
N SER A 21 1.05 0.82 31.60
CA SER A 21 2.13 -0.12 31.28
C SER A 21 3.53 0.54 31.13
N GLY A 22 3.77 1.63 31.86
CA GLY A 22 5.03 2.37 31.81
C GLY A 22 5.03 3.58 30.86
N GLU A 23 4.07 3.68 29.95
CA GLU A 23 3.97 4.73 28.94
C GLU A 23 2.86 5.73 29.26
N PHE A 24 2.98 6.98 28.82
CA PHE A 24 1.90 7.96 28.93
C PHE A 24 0.97 7.82 27.72
N CYS A 25 -0.31 7.61 27.96
CA CYS A 25 -1.32 7.54 26.92
C CYS A 25 -2.32 8.69 27.05
N ILE A 26 -2.79 9.18 25.91
CA ILE A 26 -3.94 10.05 25.79
C ILE A 26 -5.18 9.20 25.58
N TYR A 27 -6.21 9.47 26.37
CA TYR A 27 -7.51 8.84 26.29
C TYR A 27 -8.55 9.82 25.76
N ARG A 28 -9.39 9.32 24.87
CA ARG A 28 -10.55 10.03 24.32
C ARG A 28 -11.79 9.18 24.54
N GLU A 29 -12.87 9.83 24.99
CA GLU A 29 -14.16 9.17 25.06
C GLU A 29 -14.74 8.90 23.66
N PRO A 30 -15.32 7.71 23.42
CA PRO A 30 -16.03 7.43 22.20
C PRO A 30 -17.24 8.36 22.05
N LYS A 31 -17.56 8.72 20.81
CA LYS A 31 -18.78 9.43 20.43
C LYS A 31 -19.97 8.50 20.58
N ASP A 32 -20.99 8.99 21.26
CA ASP A 32 -22.21 8.24 21.50
C ASP A 32 -23.11 8.17 20.27
N LYS A 33 -24.18 7.36 20.36
CA LYS A 33 -25.18 7.24 19.29
C LYS A 33 -25.87 8.57 18.97
N THR A 34 -26.04 9.45 19.97
CA THR A 34 -26.64 10.79 19.79
C THR A 34 -25.81 11.66 18.86
N TYR A 35 -24.48 11.67 19.03
CA TYR A 35 -23.55 12.37 18.14
C TYR A 35 -23.72 11.90 16.70
N TRP A 36 -23.70 10.59 16.47
CA TRP A 36 -23.84 10.03 15.12
C TRP A 36 -25.23 10.23 14.51
N ASN A 37 -26.28 10.26 15.34
CA ASN A 37 -27.63 10.59 14.87
C ASN A 37 -27.71 11.99 14.26
N ASN A 38 -26.88 12.94 14.70
CA ASN A 38 -26.82 14.28 14.10
C ASN A 38 -26.15 14.31 12.72
N PHE A 39 -25.49 13.23 12.28
CA PHE A 39 -24.88 13.13 10.94
C PHE A 39 -25.89 12.76 9.84
N TYR A 40 -27.20 12.70 10.13
CA TYR A 40 -28.22 12.25 9.18
C TYR A 40 -28.28 13.07 7.87
N TYR A 41 -27.80 14.31 7.89
CA TYR A 41 -27.69 15.17 6.70
C TYR A 41 -26.52 14.79 5.79
N MET A 42 -25.48 14.15 6.32
CA MET A 42 -24.35 13.67 5.53
C MET A 42 -24.65 12.25 5.04
N SER A 43 -24.36 11.98 3.77
CA SER A 43 -24.53 10.66 3.15
C SER A 43 -23.43 9.67 3.57
N PHE A 44 -23.22 9.48 4.88
CA PHE A 44 -22.32 8.47 5.43
C PHE A 44 -23.02 7.15 5.68
N TYR A 45 -22.34 6.06 5.37
CA TYR A 45 -22.79 4.70 5.58
C TYR A 45 -21.68 3.89 6.26
N VAL A 46 -22.07 2.96 7.11
CA VAL A 46 -21.19 1.93 7.68
C VAL A 46 -21.74 0.56 7.31
N ASN A 47 -20.95 -0.26 6.62
CA ASN A 47 -21.39 -1.56 6.09
C ASN A 47 -22.73 -1.48 5.34
N ASN A 48 -22.88 -0.48 4.47
CA ASN A 48 -24.10 -0.14 3.71
C ASN A 48 -25.30 0.37 4.54
N LYS A 49 -25.14 0.59 5.85
CA LYS A 49 -26.19 1.13 6.72
C LYS A 49 -26.01 2.63 6.89
N LYS A 50 -27.02 3.43 6.56
CA LYS A 50 -26.94 4.91 6.66
C LYS A 50 -26.82 5.36 8.11
N VAL A 51 -25.74 6.10 8.41
CA VAL A 51 -25.42 6.64 9.74
C VAL A 51 -26.51 7.64 10.16
N GLY A 52 -26.94 7.53 11.42
CA GLY A 52 -27.96 8.39 12.02
C GLY A 52 -29.40 8.20 11.54
N VAL A 53 -29.62 7.27 10.60
CA VAL A 53 -30.97 6.91 10.12
C VAL A 53 -31.29 5.46 10.41
N ASN A 54 -30.36 4.54 10.14
CA ASN A 54 -30.61 3.11 10.26
C ASN A 54 -30.45 2.64 11.72
N CYS A 55 -31.50 2.05 12.30
CA CYS A 55 -31.50 1.56 13.68
C CYS A 55 -30.64 0.30 13.90
N ASN A 56 -30.23 -0.39 12.83
CA ASN A 56 -29.50 -1.66 12.87
C ASN A 56 -27.96 -1.51 12.85
N ILE A 57 -27.44 -0.29 13.00
CA ILE A 57 -26.01 -0.07 13.22
C ILE A 57 -25.69 -0.46 14.67
N THR A 58 -24.77 -1.41 14.82
CA THR A 58 -24.34 -1.95 16.12
C THR A 58 -23.38 -0.99 16.83
N ASP A 59 -23.26 -1.12 18.16
CA ASP A 59 -22.31 -0.31 18.95
C ASP A 59 -20.86 -0.54 18.52
N ILE A 60 -20.54 -1.77 18.05
CA ILE A 60 -19.23 -2.10 17.49
C ILE A 60 -19.01 -1.33 16.18
N GLU A 61 -19.99 -1.29 15.27
CA GLU A 61 -19.89 -0.53 14.02
C GLU A 61 -19.72 0.97 14.28
N TYR A 62 -20.44 1.54 15.25
CA TYR A 62 -20.23 2.94 15.66
C TYR A 62 -18.85 3.16 16.27
N SER A 63 -18.36 2.23 17.09
CA SER A 63 -17.02 2.32 17.69
C SER A 63 -15.94 2.28 16.61
N LEU A 64 -16.06 1.36 15.65
CA LEU A 64 -15.13 1.26 14.51
C LEU A 64 -15.17 2.51 13.63
N LEU A 65 -16.37 3.02 13.34
CA LEU A 65 -16.55 4.27 12.60
C LEU A 65 -15.90 5.46 13.31
N ASP A 66 -16.08 5.56 14.63
CA ASP A 66 -15.49 6.61 15.46
C ASP A 66 -13.96 6.51 15.48
N ILE A 67 -13.42 5.32 15.73
CA ILE A 67 -11.98 5.12 15.69
C ILE A 67 -11.41 5.46 14.29
N PHE A 68 -12.13 5.09 13.24
CA PHE A 68 -11.71 5.34 11.86
C PHE A 68 -11.74 6.84 11.49
N LEU A 69 -12.74 7.61 11.93
CA LEU A 69 -12.90 9.01 11.56
C LEU A 69 -12.30 10.01 12.55
N HIS A 70 -12.13 9.61 13.81
CA HIS A 70 -11.68 10.48 14.91
C HIS A 70 -10.50 9.92 15.69
N GLY A 71 -9.98 8.75 15.32
CA GLY A 71 -8.81 8.14 15.93
C GLY A 71 -9.13 7.28 17.15
N PRO A 72 -8.13 6.53 17.65
CA PRO A 72 -8.29 5.55 18.73
C PRO A 72 -8.73 6.18 20.04
N PHE A 73 -9.38 5.38 20.88
CA PHE A 73 -9.80 5.81 22.23
C PHE A 73 -8.62 5.92 23.19
N GLN A 74 -7.50 5.26 22.86
CA GLN A 74 -6.25 5.31 23.59
C GLN A 74 -5.09 5.31 22.60
N VAL A 75 -4.16 6.24 22.77
CA VAL A 75 -2.93 6.34 21.95
C VAL A 75 -1.76 6.75 22.81
N ASN A 76 -0.56 6.26 22.50
CA ASN A 76 0.65 6.73 23.17
C ASN A 76 0.83 8.24 22.90
N LEU A 77 1.18 8.98 23.96
CA LEU A 77 1.45 10.40 23.88
C LEU A 77 2.50 10.74 22.81
N SER A 78 3.50 9.87 22.60
CA SER A 78 4.53 10.08 21.57
C SER A 78 4.01 10.01 20.14
N GLU A 79 2.89 9.32 19.92
CA GLU A 79 2.29 9.09 18.59
C GLU A 79 1.07 9.98 18.34
N TYR A 80 0.50 10.56 19.40
CA TYR A 80 -0.76 11.30 19.38
C TYR A 80 -0.83 12.34 18.25
N LEU A 81 0.22 13.15 18.07
CA LEU A 81 0.22 14.20 17.04
C LEU A 81 0.14 13.62 15.62
N ASN A 82 0.93 12.58 15.32
CA ASN A 82 0.93 11.93 14.02
C ASN A 82 -0.43 11.28 13.73
N VAL A 83 -0.97 10.59 14.73
CA VAL A 83 -2.30 9.98 14.67
C VAL A 83 -3.37 11.03 14.39
N CYS A 84 -3.38 12.14 15.14
CA CYS A 84 -4.33 13.23 14.95
C CYS A 84 -4.22 13.85 13.55
N ASP A 85 -3.02 14.08 13.03
CA ASP A 85 -2.82 14.64 11.70
C ASP A 85 -3.35 13.71 10.60
N CYS A 86 -3.06 12.41 10.69
CA CYS A 86 -3.57 11.40 9.75
C CYS A 86 -5.09 11.29 9.77
N VAL A 87 -5.70 11.31 10.96
CA VAL A 87 -7.15 11.27 11.15
C VAL A 87 -7.81 12.54 10.62
N ASN A 88 -7.30 13.72 10.98
CA ASN A 88 -7.83 15.01 10.56
C ASN A 88 -7.81 15.17 9.03
N LYS A 89 -6.70 14.80 8.38
CA LYS A 89 -6.59 14.85 6.91
C LYS A 89 -7.65 13.97 6.24
N ARG A 90 -7.88 12.76 6.76
CA ARG A 90 -8.87 11.81 6.24
C ARG A 90 -10.30 12.32 6.42
N PHE A 91 -10.65 12.74 7.63
CA PHE A 91 -11.97 13.29 7.92
C PHE A 91 -12.29 14.49 7.03
N LEU A 92 -11.38 15.46 6.92
CA LEU A 92 -11.54 16.64 6.07
C LEU A 92 -11.66 16.30 4.58
N LYS A 93 -10.89 15.31 4.09
CA LYS A 93 -11.01 14.81 2.70
C LYS A 93 -12.44 14.37 2.41
N TYR A 94 -12.99 13.50 3.25
CA TYR A 94 -14.33 12.94 3.06
C TYR A 94 -15.44 13.97 3.23
N GLU A 95 -15.33 14.83 4.24
CA GLU A 95 -16.29 15.93 4.44
C GLU A 95 -16.33 16.87 3.23
N ARG A 96 -15.15 17.24 2.69
CA ARG A 96 -15.05 18.08 1.49
C ARG A 96 -15.67 17.41 0.27
N MET A 97 -15.36 16.13 0.02
CA MET A 97 -15.91 15.39 -1.14
C MET A 97 -17.45 15.35 -1.13
N LEU A 98 -18.07 15.25 0.05
CA LEU A 98 -19.53 15.31 0.21
C LEU A 98 -20.08 16.74 0.01
N LYS A 99 -19.45 17.74 0.64
CA LYS A 99 -19.87 19.16 0.53
C LYS A 99 -19.79 19.69 -0.90
N GLU A 100 -18.72 19.33 -1.61
CA GLU A 100 -18.49 19.72 -3.01
C GLU A 100 -19.24 18.84 -4.01
N LYS A 101 -20.02 17.85 -3.54
CA LYS A 101 -20.77 16.88 -4.38
C LYS A 101 -19.88 16.13 -5.38
N VAL A 102 -18.59 15.96 -5.07
CA VAL A 102 -17.68 15.08 -5.82
C VAL A 102 -18.18 13.64 -5.73
N VAL A 103 -18.74 13.28 -4.57
CA VAL A 103 -19.41 12.00 -4.33
C VAL A 103 -20.79 12.23 -3.73
N ASN A 104 -21.74 11.34 -4.02
CA ASN A 104 -23.11 11.40 -3.48
C ASN A 104 -23.21 10.77 -2.07
N GLY A 105 -22.22 9.98 -1.69
CA GLY A 105 -22.14 9.30 -0.40
C GLY A 105 -20.80 8.63 -0.17
N ILE A 106 -20.52 8.29 1.09
CA ILE A 106 -19.31 7.56 1.50
C ILE A 106 -19.74 6.38 2.36
N ASN A 107 -19.35 5.17 1.96
CA ASN A 107 -19.68 3.93 2.64
C ASN A 107 -18.42 3.23 3.14
N ILE A 108 -18.25 3.20 4.46
CA ILE A 108 -17.10 2.61 5.13
C ILE A 108 -17.45 1.17 5.48
N ASN A 109 -16.75 0.21 4.87
CA ASN A 109 -16.98 -1.21 5.05
C ASN A 109 -15.84 -1.80 5.87
N PHE A 110 -16.18 -2.31 7.05
CA PHE A 110 -15.25 -3.03 7.91
C PHE A 110 -15.37 -4.53 7.59
N SER A 111 -14.33 -5.13 7.01
CA SER A 111 -14.26 -6.60 6.95
C SER A 111 -14.11 -7.11 8.39
N LEU A 112 -14.89 -8.12 8.80
CA LEU A 112 -14.92 -8.64 10.17
C LEU A 112 -13.52 -8.67 10.82
N CYS A 113 -13.27 -7.76 11.77
CA CYS A 113 -12.21 -7.93 12.74
C CYS A 113 -12.65 -9.08 13.66
N GLU A 114 -12.18 -10.31 13.41
CA GLU A 114 -12.45 -11.43 14.32
C GLU A 114 -11.93 -11.15 15.74
N ASN A 115 -10.98 -10.22 15.89
CA ASN A 115 -10.51 -9.76 17.18
C ASN A 115 -11.27 -8.53 17.68
N LYS A 116 -12.33 -8.75 18.46
CA LYS A 116 -13.16 -7.70 19.07
C LYS A 116 -12.41 -6.79 20.06
N ASN A 117 -11.19 -7.12 20.46
CA ASN A 117 -10.50 -6.50 21.59
C ASN A 117 -9.27 -5.66 21.26
N SER A 118 -8.83 -5.54 20.00
CA SER A 118 -7.63 -4.74 19.70
C SER A 118 -7.98 -3.28 19.41
N LEU A 119 -7.84 -2.43 20.42
CA LEU A 119 -7.81 -0.96 20.36
C LEU A 119 -6.65 -0.39 19.50
N VAL A 120 -5.80 -1.24 18.91
CA VAL A 120 -4.68 -0.82 18.06
C VAL A 120 -5.17 -0.75 16.62
N PHE A 121 -6.03 0.22 16.32
CA PHE A 121 -6.67 0.29 15.01
C PHE A 121 -5.74 0.87 13.93
N LEU A 122 -4.96 1.92 14.24
CA LEU A 122 -4.29 2.69 13.18
C LEU A 122 -3.15 1.97 12.46
N ASP A 123 -2.42 1.07 13.13
CA ASP A 123 -1.29 0.37 12.51
C ASP A 123 -1.69 -0.94 11.83
N ASN A 124 -2.96 -1.36 11.95
CA ASN A 124 -3.40 -2.72 11.64
C ASN A 124 -4.48 -2.82 10.57
N TYR A 125 -4.68 -1.80 9.73
CA TYR A 125 -5.57 -1.95 8.58
C TYR A 125 -5.00 -1.40 7.27
N ASN A 126 -5.40 -2.03 6.17
CA ASN A 126 -5.22 -1.51 4.82
C ASN A 126 -6.52 -0.84 4.35
N LEU A 127 -6.40 0.27 3.62
CA LEU A 127 -7.51 0.98 3.01
C LEU A 127 -7.56 0.77 1.51
N GLN A 128 -8.72 0.35 1.02
CA GLN A 128 -9.03 0.36 -0.40
C GLN A 128 -10.22 1.29 -0.65
N GLU A 129 -10.02 2.27 -1.51
CA GLU A 129 -11.06 3.21 -1.92
C GLU A 129 -11.43 2.94 -3.38
N TYR A 130 -12.73 2.80 -3.68
CA TYR A 130 -13.21 2.81 -5.06
C TYR A 130 -14.55 3.51 -5.19
N LEU A 131 -14.80 4.09 -6.36
CA LEU A 131 -16.07 4.74 -6.67
C LEU A 131 -17.05 3.70 -7.22
N GLY A 132 -18.13 3.47 -6.47
CA GLY A 132 -19.17 2.50 -6.83
C GLY A 132 -20.39 3.12 -7.51
N PRO A 133 -21.47 2.34 -7.64
CA PRO A 133 -22.72 2.80 -8.25
C PRO A 133 -23.27 4.06 -7.58
N ASN A 134 -23.97 4.89 -8.37
CA ASN A 134 -24.56 6.16 -7.92
C ASN A 134 -23.56 7.16 -7.33
N ASN A 135 -22.29 7.09 -7.73
CA ASN A 135 -21.22 7.98 -7.28
C ASN A 135 -20.99 7.89 -5.75
N VAL A 136 -21.14 6.71 -5.17
CA VAL A 136 -20.85 6.43 -3.75
C VAL A 136 -19.41 5.94 -3.63
N LEU A 137 -18.59 6.61 -2.82
CA LEU A 137 -17.25 6.15 -2.49
C LEU A 137 -17.34 5.00 -1.49
N TYR A 138 -16.80 3.84 -1.84
CA TYR A 138 -16.64 2.73 -0.91
C TYR A 138 -15.22 2.75 -0.35
N VAL A 139 -15.13 2.69 0.98
CA VAL A 139 -13.87 2.65 1.73
C VAL A 139 -13.83 1.34 2.48
N PHE A 140 -13.03 0.38 2.02
CA PHE A 140 -12.84 -0.90 2.68
C PHE A 140 -11.70 -0.81 3.67
N VAL A 141 -11.99 -1.20 4.91
CA VAL A 141 -11.05 -1.23 6.02
C VAL A 141 -10.78 -2.69 6.35
N ASN A 142 -9.64 -3.20 5.89
CA ASN A 142 -9.28 -4.60 6.03
C ASN A 142 -8.30 -4.78 7.19
N SER A 143 -8.63 -5.62 8.18
CA SER A 143 -7.73 -5.96 9.30
C SER A 143 -6.52 -6.73 8.80
N VAL A 144 -5.33 -6.30 9.21
CA VAL A 144 -4.11 -7.11 9.15
C VAL A 144 -4.22 -8.12 10.30
N LEU A 145 -4.47 -9.38 9.96
CA LEU A 145 -4.52 -10.52 10.89
C LEU A 145 -3.31 -10.46 11.85
N MET A 146 -3.59 -10.44 13.16
CA MET A 146 -2.58 -10.39 14.22
C MET A 146 -1.51 -11.49 14.03
N ASP A 147 -0.26 -11.15 14.34
CA ASP A 147 0.98 -11.95 14.34
C ASP A 147 1.83 -11.97 13.09
N LYS A 148 1.34 -11.50 11.95
CA LYS A 148 2.19 -11.31 10.76
C LYS A 148 2.70 -9.88 10.72
N LYS A 149 3.95 -9.68 11.16
CA LYS A 149 4.67 -8.44 10.87
C LYS A 149 5.08 -8.46 9.41
N TYR A 150 4.94 -7.34 8.72
CA TYR A 150 5.38 -7.20 7.33
C TYR A 150 6.41 -6.09 7.21
N PHE A 151 7.37 -6.29 6.32
CA PHE A 151 8.11 -5.19 5.72
C PHE A 151 7.36 -4.73 4.48
N SER A 152 7.07 -3.44 4.40
CA SER A 152 6.54 -2.79 3.21
C SER A 152 7.59 -1.88 2.58
N ARG A 153 7.53 -1.75 1.25
CA ARG A 153 8.35 -0.80 0.49
C ARG A 153 7.51 -0.17 -0.60
N GLU A 154 7.87 1.04 -1.00
CA GLU A 154 7.28 1.65 -2.18
C GLU A 154 7.78 0.97 -3.46
N ILE A 155 6.89 0.84 -4.44
CA ILE A 155 7.26 0.45 -5.80
C ILE A 155 7.97 1.62 -6.45
N ARG A 156 9.06 1.32 -7.13
CA ARG A 156 9.85 2.34 -7.79
C ARG A 156 9.18 2.81 -9.06
N ASN A 157 9.00 4.13 -9.16
CA ASN A 157 8.39 4.75 -10.32
C ASN A 157 9.37 4.80 -11.51
N LYS A 158 8.87 5.27 -12.66
CA LYS A 158 9.65 5.44 -13.88
C LYS A 158 10.89 6.31 -13.68
N ASP A 159 10.79 7.38 -12.89
CA ASP A 159 11.89 8.33 -12.68
C ASP A 159 13.08 7.65 -12.01
N PHE A 160 12.82 6.79 -11.02
CA PHE A 160 13.86 5.95 -10.44
C PHE A 160 14.58 5.11 -11.48
N TRP A 161 13.85 4.46 -12.40
CA TRP A 161 14.45 3.61 -13.43
C TRP A 161 15.21 4.41 -14.49
N ASN A 162 14.79 5.64 -14.76
CA ASN A 162 15.53 6.57 -15.60
C ASN A 162 16.84 7.02 -14.95
N GLU A 163 16.84 7.18 -13.62
CA GLU A 163 18.01 7.56 -12.83
C GLU A 163 18.86 6.38 -12.38
N TRP A 164 18.36 5.15 -12.48
CA TRP A 164 19.07 3.92 -12.10
C TRP A 164 20.33 3.82 -12.95
N ARG A 165 21.41 4.40 -12.39
CA ARG A 165 22.64 4.67 -13.10
C ARG A 165 23.07 3.38 -13.75
N CYS A 166 23.03 3.37 -15.08
CA CYS A 166 23.15 2.19 -15.92
C CYS A 166 24.54 1.53 -15.86
N THR A 167 25.36 1.90 -14.89
CA THR A 167 26.73 1.43 -14.67
C THR A 167 26.82 -0.02 -14.21
N LYS A 168 25.71 -0.75 -14.10
CA LYS A 168 25.71 -2.15 -13.67
C LYS A 168 25.51 -3.14 -14.82
N MET A 169 24.45 -3.01 -15.61
CA MET A 169 24.09 -3.95 -16.70
C MET A 169 22.87 -3.41 -17.49
N PRO A 170 22.80 -3.54 -18.83
CA PRO A 170 21.60 -3.24 -19.61
C PRO A 170 20.39 -4.10 -19.19
N LEU A 171 19.23 -3.44 -19.01
CA LEU A 171 17.98 -4.07 -18.60
C LEU A 171 16.87 -3.83 -19.63
N TYR A 172 16.09 -4.87 -19.87
CA TYR A 172 14.93 -4.86 -20.76
C TYR A 172 13.74 -5.53 -20.08
N VAL A 173 12.54 -5.15 -20.48
CA VAL A 173 11.28 -5.79 -20.07
C VAL A 173 10.44 -5.99 -21.32
N ASN A 174 10.05 -7.22 -21.63
CA ASN A 174 9.39 -7.57 -22.89
C ASN A 174 10.10 -6.96 -24.11
N SER A 175 11.43 -7.03 -24.10
CA SER A 175 12.31 -6.45 -25.14
C SER A 175 12.30 -4.92 -25.25
N LYS A 176 11.57 -4.22 -24.38
CA LYS A 176 11.59 -2.77 -24.23
C LYS A 176 12.70 -2.36 -23.28
N ARG A 177 13.49 -1.37 -23.66
CA ARG A 177 14.68 -0.97 -22.89
C ARG A 177 14.31 -0.13 -21.68
N VAL A 178 14.90 -0.44 -20.52
CA VAL A 178 14.68 0.27 -19.26
C VAL A 178 15.67 1.44 -19.13
N GLY A 179 15.14 2.66 -18.97
CA GLY A 179 15.94 3.86 -18.74
C GLY A 179 16.76 4.32 -19.94
N LYS A 180 17.43 5.46 -19.80
CA LYS A 180 18.33 6.02 -20.83
C LYS A 180 19.77 5.65 -20.51
N PHE A 181 20.44 4.94 -21.41
CA PHE A 181 21.86 4.67 -21.25
C PHE A 181 22.66 5.90 -21.69
N TYR A 182 23.37 6.53 -20.76
CA TYR A 182 24.42 7.49 -21.07
C TYR A 182 25.75 6.73 -21.06
N TYR A 183 26.22 6.27 -22.21
CA TYR A 183 27.61 5.82 -22.30
C TYR A 183 28.51 7.04 -22.09
N TYR A 184 29.52 6.90 -21.21
CA TYR A 184 30.55 7.92 -21.01
C TYR A 184 31.65 7.87 -22.08
N SER A 185 31.57 6.97 -23.07
CA SER A 185 32.44 7.00 -24.23
C SER A 185 31.76 7.78 -25.36
N GLU A 186 32.55 8.52 -26.13
CA GLU A 186 32.14 9.42 -27.23
C GLU A 186 31.32 8.76 -28.36
N TYR A 187 30.99 7.48 -28.24
CA TYR A 187 30.11 6.76 -29.13
C TYR A 187 28.67 6.89 -28.62
N VAL A 188 28.01 7.94 -29.09
CA VAL A 188 26.57 8.18 -28.95
C VAL A 188 25.83 6.99 -29.57
N LEU A 189 25.56 5.96 -28.77
CA LEU A 189 24.49 5.03 -29.10
C LEU A 189 23.21 5.79 -28.84
N HIS A 190 22.66 6.35 -29.93
CA HIS A 190 21.27 6.71 -30.04
C HIS A 190 20.49 5.65 -29.26
N SER A 191 19.73 6.06 -28.25
CA SER A 191 18.69 5.21 -27.70
C SER A 191 17.90 4.71 -28.90
N LEU A 192 18.07 3.43 -29.26
CA LEU A 192 17.25 2.82 -30.30
C LEU A 192 15.82 3.19 -29.95
N PRO A 193 15.04 3.79 -30.86
CA PRO A 193 13.65 4.13 -30.60
C PRO A 193 12.87 2.82 -30.43
N GLY A 194 12.95 2.25 -29.24
CA GLY A 194 12.09 1.19 -28.77
C GLY A 194 10.95 1.83 -28.00
N GLU A 195 9.81 1.15 -27.99
CA GLU A 195 8.76 1.48 -27.04
C GLU A 195 9.33 1.49 -25.63
N GLU A 196 8.98 2.51 -24.83
CA GLU A 196 9.33 2.52 -23.42
C GLU A 196 8.44 1.52 -22.66
N PRO A 197 8.96 0.89 -21.60
CA PRO A 197 8.13 0.04 -20.74
C PRO A 197 6.92 0.82 -20.20
N ASN A 198 5.76 0.17 -20.19
CA ASN A 198 4.56 0.71 -19.59
C ASN A 198 4.63 0.58 -18.04
N VAL A 199 3.62 1.13 -17.35
CA VAL A 199 3.57 1.11 -15.87
C VAL A 199 3.64 -0.30 -15.30
N LEU A 200 3.01 -1.26 -15.97
CA LEU A 200 2.94 -2.66 -15.54
C LEU A 200 4.28 -3.37 -15.72
N GLU A 201 4.99 -3.08 -16.81
CA GLU A 201 6.33 -3.59 -17.09
C GLU A 201 7.36 -3.07 -16.07
N TYR A 202 7.32 -1.78 -15.72
CA TYR A 202 8.14 -1.24 -14.62
C TYR A 202 7.79 -1.87 -13.27
N PHE A 203 6.51 -2.15 -13.04
CA PHE A 203 6.05 -2.79 -11.82
C PHE A 203 6.58 -4.22 -11.70
N VAL A 204 6.44 -5.05 -12.74
CA VAL A 204 6.96 -6.43 -12.74
C VAL A 204 8.48 -6.46 -12.62
N LEU A 205 9.18 -5.55 -13.31
CA LEU A 205 10.63 -5.36 -13.17
C LEU A 205 11.03 -5.05 -11.73
N ASP A 206 10.33 -4.12 -11.07
CA ASP A 206 10.60 -3.76 -9.68
C ASP A 206 10.36 -4.95 -8.74
N LEU A 207 9.29 -5.72 -8.94
CA LEU A 207 9.03 -6.92 -8.15
C LEU A 207 10.10 -8.00 -8.37
N PHE A 208 10.56 -8.16 -9.60
CA PHE A 208 11.57 -9.15 -9.94
C PHE A 208 12.95 -8.80 -9.33
N LEU A 209 13.38 -7.53 -9.44
CA LEU A 209 14.70 -7.11 -8.97
C LEU A 209 14.74 -6.82 -7.47
N PHE A 210 13.64 -6.37 -6.88
CA PHE A 210 13.61 -5.91 -5.49
C PHE A 210 12.70 -6.74 -4.58
N GLY A 211 11.95 -7.70 -5.12
CA GLY A 211 11.06 -8.58 -4.35
C GLY A 211 9.65 -7.98 -4.21
N PRO A 212 8.78 -8.59 -3.40
CA PRO A 212 7.40 -8.11 -3.25
C PRO A 212 7.34 -6.70 -2.61
N VAL A 213 6.20 -6.03 -2.81
CA VAL A 213 5.90 -4.73 -2.16
C VAL A 213 5.77 -4.90 -0.64
N GLU A 214 5.20 -6.04 -0.24
CA GLU A 214 4.93 -6.42 1.13
C GLU A 214 5.38 -7.86 1.35
N ILE A 215 6.09 -8.10 2.45
CA ILE A 215 6.58 -9.44 2.79
C ILE A 215 6.55 -9.66 4.28
N GLU A 216 6.10 -10.84 4.68
CA GLU A 216 6.08 -11.23 6.08
C GLU A 216 7.53 -11.30 6.60
N VAL A 217 7.77 -10.77 7.79
CA VAL A 217 9.10 -10.73 8.43
C VAL A 217 9.70 -12.14 8.53
N SER A 218 8.88 -13.16 8.77
CA SER A 218 9.27 -14.57 8.81
C SER A 218 9.83 -15.08 7.47
N GLU A 219 9.38 -14.52 6.34
CA GLU A 219 9.81 -14.89 4.99
C GLU A 219 10.87 -13.93 4.43
N TYR A 220 11.10 -12.78 5.08
CA TYR A 220 11.95 -11.70 4.59
C TYR A 220 13.35 -12.17 4.23
N GLU A 221 14.05 -12.82 5.16
CA GLU A 221 15.42 -13.27 4.93
C GLU A 221 15.50 -14.26 3.75
N LYS A 222 14.58 -15.22 3.70
CA LYS A 222 14.57 -16.28 2.68
C LYS A 222 14.41 -15.69 1.29
N ARG A 223 13.40 -14.81 1.10
CA ARG A 223 13.14 -14.20 -0.22
C ARG A 223 14.20 -13.17 -0.59
N THR A 224 14.72 -12.42 0.39
CA THR A 224 15.81 -11.44 0.20
C THR A 224 17.10 -12.12 -0.27
N LYS A 225 17.51 -13.22 0.37
CA LYS A 225 18.71 -14.00 0.00
C LYS A 225 18.59 -14.58 -1.42
N GLN A 226 17.44 -15.17 -1.76
CA GLN A 226 17.22 -15.73 -3.10
C GLN A 226 17.28 -14.65 -4.20
N ARG A 227 16.70 -13.48 -3.94
CA ARG A 227 16.76 -12.32 -4.83
C ARG A 227 18.20 -11.81 -5.01
N GLU A 228 18.91 -11.58 -3.91
CA GLU A 228 20.29 -11.09 -3.93
C GLU A 228 21.22 -12.03 -4.67
N TYR A 229 21.01 -13.35 -4.51
CA TYR A 229 21.71 -14.36 -5.28
C TYR A 229 21.47 -14.21 -6.78
N ASN A 230 20.21 -14.16 -7.23
CA ASN A 230 19.87 -14.03 -8.65
C ASN A 230 20.44 -12.74 -9.27
N THR A 231 20.25 -11.59 -8.62
CA THR A 231 20.75 -10.31 -9.12
C THR A 231 22.28 -10.27 -9.15
N SER A 232 22.94 -10.85 -8.14
CA SER A 232 24.42 -10.93 -8.11
C SER A 232 24.96 -11.86 -9.19
N LEU A 233 24.28 -12.99 -9.44
CA LEU A 233 24.63 -13.92 -10.51
C LEU A 233 24.56 -13.22 -11.87
N TYR A 234 23.48 -12.51 -12.19
CA TYR A 234 23.37 -11.82 -13.49
C TYR A 234 24.44 -10.74 -13.64
N LEU A 235 24.69 -9.97 -12.58
CA LEU A 235 25.75 -8.96 -12.59
C LEU A 235 27.13 -9.58 -12.78
N TYR A 236 27.39 -10.75 -12.19
CA TYR A 236 28.62 -11.50 -12.38
C TYR A 236 28.76 -11.97 -13.83
N LEU A 237 27.72 -12.59 -14.40
CA LEU A 237 27.71 -13.03 -15.80
C LEU A 237 27.98 -11.87 -16.76
N TYR A 238 27.40 -10.69 -16.50
CA TYR A 238 27.63 -9.49 -17.30
C TYR A 238 29.07 -8.98 -17.18
N LYS A 239 29.62 -8.91 -15.95
CA LYS A 239 31.02 -8.51 -15.72
C LYS A 239 32.05 -9.47 -16.32
N MET A 240 31.67 -10.71 -16.58
CA MET A 240 32.49 -11.72 -17.25
C MET A 240 32.27 -11.73 -18.77
N ASP A 241 31.55 -10.75 -19.33
CA ASP A 241 31.19 -10.64 -20.75
C ASP A 241 30.44 -11.87 -21.32
N LEU A 242 29.83 -12.67 -20.45
CA LEU A 242 29.05 -13.87 -20.82
C LEU A 242 27.65 -13.49 -21.29
N ILE A 243 27.11 -12.39 -20.77
CA ILE A 243 25.84 -11.81 -21.21
C ILE A 243 26.04 -10.32 -21.51
N SER A 244 25.28 -9.81 -22.47
CA SER A 244 25.27 -8.38 -22.83
C SER A 244 24.16 -7.60 -22.12
N GLY A 245 23.24 -8.29 -21.44
CA GLY A 245 22.14 -7.70 -20.69
C GLY A 245 21.14 -8.72 -20.19
N VAL A 246 20.09 -8.26 -19.50
CA VAL A 246 18.99 -9.10 -19.01
C VAL A 246 17.66 -8.55 -19.51
N ASN A 247 16.81 -9.44 -20.03
CA ASN A 247 15.46 -9.13 -20.49
C ASN A 247 14.43 -9.93 -19.68
N ILE A 248 13.55 -9.26 -18.95
CA ILE A 248 12.47 -9.91 -18.21
C ILE A 248 11.26 -10.03 -19.13
N ILE A 249 10.84 -11.27 -19.41
CA ILE A 249 9.74 -11.54 -20.34
C ILE A 249 8.54 -12.08 -19.58
N PHE A 250 7.37 -11.49 -19.79
CA PHE A 250 6.10 -11.99 -19.29
C PHE A 250 4.97 -11.66 -20.25
N ASP A 251 3.98 -12.55 -20.35
CA ASP A 251 2.81 -12.31 -21.20
C ASP A 251 1.74 -11.56 -20.40
N GLU A 252 1.51 -10.29 -20.75
CA GLU A 252 0.56 -9.42 -20.06
C GLU A 252 -0.87 -10.01 -19.97
N LYS A 253 -1.25 -10.87 -20.94
CA LYS A 253 -2.60 -11.47 -21.00
C LYS A 253 -2.75 -12.70 -20.13
N THR A 254 -1.70 -13.50 -19.96
CA THR A 254 -1.76 -14.78 -19.22
C THR A 254 -1.13 -14.70 -17.83
N THR A 255 -0.36 -13.65 -17.56
CA THR A 255 0.29 -13.42 -16.28
C THR A 255 -0.73 -13.08 -15.20
N ASP A 256 -0.76 -13.90 -14.15
CA ASP A 256 -1.56 -13.66 -12.96
C ASP A 256 -0.81 -12.71 -12.00
N TYR A 257 -1.17 -11.43 -12.04
CA TYR A 257 -0.56 -10.39 -11.22
C TYR A 257 -0.71 -10.64 -9.72
N SER A 258 -1.82 -11.26 -9.29
CA SER A 258 -2.03 -11.59 -7.87
C SER A 258 -0.96 -12.57 -7.37
N LYS A 259 -0.54 -13.50 -8.24
CA LYS A 259 0.55 -14.43 -7.96
C LYS A 259 1.92 -13.76 -8.00
N ILE A 260 2.19 -12.85 -8.94
CA ILE A 260 3.47 -12.10 -8.96
C ILE A 260 3.64 -11.32 -7.65
N LEU A 261 2.59 -10.64 -7.19
CA LEU A 261 2.59 -9.89 -5.93
C LEU A 261 2.95 -10.77 -4.73
N GLN A 262 2.48 -12.01 -4.73
CA GLN A 262 2.77 -13.01 -3.70
C GLN A 262 4.11 -13.75 -3.93
N THR A 263 4.86 -13.36 -4.96
CA THR A 263 6.04 -14.04 -5.52
C THR A 263 5.82 -15.53 -5.83
N GLN A 264 4.62 -15.89 -6.26
CA GLN A 264 4.24 -17.23 -6.70
C GLN A 264 4.41 -17.35 -8.22
N PHE A 265 5.65 -17.28 -8.68
CA PHE A 265 5.99 -17.46 -10.08
C PHE A 265 7.24 -18.33 -10.22
N GLN A 266 7.39 -18.95 -11.38
CA GLN A 266 8.61 -19.62 -11.79
C GLN A 266 9.33 -18.76 -12.82
N THR A 267 10.64 -18.95 -12.92
CA THR A 267 11.48 -18.29 -13.92
C THR A 267 12.16 -19.33 -14.76
N TYR A 268 12.12 -19.16 -16.07
CA TYR A 268 12.95 -19.91 -17.00
C TYR A 268 13.97 -18.96 -17.64
N HIS A 269 15.20 -19.43 -17.78
CA HIS A 269 16.31 -18.65 -18.32
C HIS A 269 16.69 -19.19 -19.69
N ASN A 270 16.80 -18.30 -20.66
CA ASN A 270 17.33 -18.60 -21.99
C ASN A 270 18.30 -17.51 -22.42
N LEU A 271 19.41 -17.88 -23.05
CA LEU A 271 20.34 -16.93 -23.65
C LEU A 271 20.07 -16.88 -25.15
N ASP A 272 19.84 -15.69 -25.71
CA ASP A 272 19.68 -15.54 -27.16
C ASP A 272 21.00 -15.28 -27.89
N ASP A 273 20.91 -15.17 -29.22
CA ASP A 273 22.06 -14.98 -30.12
C ASP A 273 22.82 -13.66 -29.84
N ASP A 274 22.14 -12.64 -29.30
CA ASP A 274 22.72 -11.35 -28.90
C ASP A 274 23.37 -11.40 -27.49
N ARG A 275 23.39 -12.60 -26.87
CA ARG A 275 23.83 -12.83 -25.49
C ARG A 275 22.98 -12.07 -24.47
N ILE A 276 21.71 -11.82 -24.75
CA ILE A 276 20.77 -11.29 -23.77
C ILE A 276 20.16 -12.45 -22.99
N LEU A 277 20.28 -12.38 -21.66
CA LEU A 277 19.68 -13.37 -20.78
C LEU A 277 18.19 -13.06 -20.63
N ASN A 278 17.37 -13.83 -21.33
CA ASN A 278 15.92 -13.77 -21.25
C ASN A 278 15.44 -14.55 -20.02
N VAL A 279 14.80 -13.84 -19.09
CA VAL A 279 14.18 -14.42 -17.89
C VAL A 279 12.67 -14.40 -18.04
N CYS A 280 12.11 -15.54 -18.41
CA CYS A 280 10.67 -15.72 -18.63
C CYS A 280 9.95 -15.97 -17.31
N VAL A 281 9.01 -15.09 -16.95
CA VAL A 281 8.20 -15.17 -15.72
C VAL A 281 6.90 -15.90 -16.00
N ILE A 282 6.67 -17.01 -15.31
CA ILE A 282 5.52 -17.90 -15.50
C ILE A 282 4.72 -17.98 -14.20
N THR A 283 3.43 -17.64 -14.25
CA THR A 283 2.49 -17.66 -13.09
C THR A 283 1.44 -18.77 -13.17
N ARG A 284 1.32 -19.42 -14.33
CA ARG A 284 0.44 -20.55 -14.58
C ARG A 284 1.25 -21.69 -15.16
N MET A 285 1.21 -22.85 -14.51
CA MET A 285 1.58 -24.08 -15.21
C MET A 285 0.44 -24.39 -16.17
N ARG A 286 0.74 -24.52 -17.48
CA ARG A 286 -0.10 -25.36 -18.33
C ARG A 286 0.10 -26.79 -17.79
N LEU A 287 -0.96 -27.37 -17.23
CA LEU A 287 -1.08 -28.83 -17.19
C LEU A 287 -1.28 -29.34 -18.62
#